data_AF-B4IYC8-F1
#
_entry.id   AF-B4IYC8-F1
#
_cell.length_a   1.000
_cell.length_b   1.000
_cell.length_c   1.000
_cell.angle_alpha   90.00
_cell.angle_beta   90.00
_cell.angle_gamma   90.00
#
_symmetry.space_group_name_H-M   'P 1'
#
loop_
_entity.id
_entity.type
_entity.pdbx_description
1 polymer ?
#
loop_
_entity_poly.entity_id
_entity_poly.type
_entity_poly.pdbx_seq_one_letter_code
_entity_poly.pdbx_strand_id
1 'polypeptide(L)'
;MYKHLASLVYLNSDLDAFLYRCTAIVLSSTKLLTTTHCVGNGVNRKPNRALFGYSDLRNFNILEHPEMTIEIMQNNIKFLNNDLALLELAKPIDFDKPALSNVSVASLCTEYEMVADPKFNAVGFAQNDDDTNCNMFSSRLVKSMECANVPVKPEVEGLYIPRTHLCLAPIPADSQPSQNGSCTKCLMASTSVLHLERYDGSICVAGIATPTKSKCVVNKNPIYYTSIGSSSATYFIGMEY
;
A
#
# COMPACT_ATOMS: atom_id res chain seq x y z
N MET A 1 -7.60 -12.97 -3.06
CA MET A 1 -7.28 -12.12 -1.90
C MET A 1 -5.77 -11.92 -1.85
N TYR A 2 -5.30 -10.70 -1.66
CA TYR A 2 -3.87 -10.37 -1.66
C TYR A 2 -3.28 -10.63 -0.28
N LYS A 3 -2.81 -11.87 -0.04
CA LYS A 3 -2.34 -12.38 1.26
C LYS A 3 -1.14 -11.65 1.86
N HIS A 4 -0.42 -10.91 1.04
CA HIS A 4 0.74 -10.13 1.41
C HIS A 4 0.45 -8.67 1.76
N LEU A 5 -0.83 -8.30 1.84
CA LEU A 5 -1.26 -6.97 2.26
C LEU A 5 -1.72 -6.99 3.72
N ALA A 6 -1.37 -5.93 4.44
CA ALA A 6 -1.80 -5.67 5.80
C ALA A 6 -2.45 -4.29 5.88
N SER A 7 -3.43 -4.13 6.75
CA SER A 7 -4.02 -2.83 7.07
C SER A 7 -3.29 -2.21 8.25
N LEU A 8 -2.86 -0.97 8.11
CA LEU A 8 -2.22 -0.22 9.19
C LEU A 8 -3.26 0.41 10.10
N VAL A 9 -3.09 0.18 11.39
CA VAL A 9 -4.01 0.57 12.46
C VAL A 9 -3.43 1.77 13.21
N TYR A 10 -4.27 2.76 13.46
CA TYR A 10 -3.97 4.02 14.12
C TYR A 10 -4.90 4.20 15.31
N LEU A 11 -4.49 4.99 16.29
CA LEU A 11 -5.43 5.52 17.28
C LEU A 11 -6.22 6.69 16.67
N ASN A 12 -7.48 6.83 17.06
CA ASN A 12 -8.27 8.03 16.77
C ASN A 12 -7.72 9.23 17.56
N SER A 13 -8.34 10.39 17.36
CA SER A 13 -7.90 11.64 18.01
C SER A 13 -8.02 11.60 19.54
N ASP A 14 -9.02 10.90 20.06
CA ASP A 14 -9.29 10.77 21.50
C ASP A 14 -8.52 9.61 22.16
N LEU A 15 -7.77 8.85 21.36
CA LEU A 15 -6.93 7.71 21.77
C LEU A 15 -7.71 6.54 22.39
N ASP A 16 -9.01 6.43 22.12
CA ASP A 16 -9.92 5.42 22.67
C ASP A 16 -10.49 4.46 21.61
N ALA A 17 -10.21 4.71 20.33
CA ALA A 17 -10.64 3.87 19.22
C ALA A 17 -9.54 3.62 18.18
N PHE A 18 -9.72 2.57 17.38
CA PHE A 18 -8.80 2.21 16.30
C PHE A 18 -9.35 2.61 14.93
N LEU A 19 -8.46 3.12 14.07
CA LEU A 19 -8.75 3.53 12.71
C LEU A 19 -7.85 2.77 11.73
N TYR A 20 -8.42 2.34 10.60
CA TYR A 20 -7.69 1.66 9.54
C TYR A 20 -7.57 2.61 8.36
N ARG A 21 -6.35 3.07 8.06
CA ARG A 21 -6.15 4.16 7.08
C ARG A 21 -5.27 3.79 5.91
N CYS A 22 -4.26 2.95 6.13
CA CYS A 22 -3.24 2.68 5.14
C CYS A 22 -3.04 1.19 4.89
N THR A 23 -2.42 0.87 3.76
CA THR A 23 -1.98 -0.48 3.41
C THR A 23 -0.48 -0.60 3.62
N ALA A 24 -0.02 -1.78 4.02
CA ALA A 24 1.38 -2.17 4.00
C ALA A 24 1.58 -3.52 3.29
N ILE A 25 2.79 -3.75 2.79
CA ILE A 25 3.22 -4.97 2.13
C ILE A 25 4.05 -5.79 3.12
N VAL A 26 3.75 -7.07 3.25
CA VAL A 26 4.53 -8.01 4.08
C VAL A 26 5.80 -8.40 3.35
N LEU A 27 6.96 -7.91 3.82
CA LEU A 27 8.27 -8.22 3.23
C LEU A 27 8.96 -9.41 3.89
N SER A 28 8.71 -9.63 5.18
CA SER A 28 9.20 -10.78 5.94
C SER A 28 8.27 -11.03 7.14
N SER A 29 8.61 -11.97 8.01
CA SER A 29 7.87 -12.18 9.26
C SER A 29 7.94 -10.96 10.20
N THR A 30 8.89 -10.04 10.04
CA THR A 30 9.06 -8.88 10.94
C THR A 30 9.04 -7.53 10.23
N LYS A 31 9.09 -7.48 8.90
CA LYS A 31 9.19 -6.22 8.15
C LYS A 31 7.98 -5.98 7.28
N LEU A 32 7.45 -4.75 7.35
CA LEU A 32 6.41 -4.25 6.45
C LEU A 32 6.90 -3.03 5.68
N LEU A 33 6.46 -2.88 4.43
CA LEU A 33 6.70 -1.69 3.62
C LEU A 33 5.41 -0.90 3.42
N THR A 34 5.47 0.41 3.60
CA THR A 34 4.38 1.34 3.29
C THR A 34 4.94 2.65 2.75
N THR A 35 4.09 3.65 2.57
CA THR A 35 4.51 4.99 2.15
C THR A 35 4.70 5.90 3.36
N THR A 36 5.54 6.91 3.24
CA THR A 36 5.70 7.96 4.28
C THR A 36 4.42 8.74 4.52
N HIS A 37 3.49 8.76 3.55
CA HIS A 37 2.16 9.33 3.75
C HIS A 37 1.43 8.68 4.94
N CYS A 38 1.71 7.41 5.22
CA CYS A 38 1.13 6.65 6.32
C CYS A 38 1.81 6.91 7.67
N VAL A 39 2.95 7.60 7.70
CA VAL A 39 3.73 7.79 8.93
C VAL A 39 3.88 9.28 9.19
N GLY A 40 2.92 9.84 9.91
CA GLY A 40 2.92 11.24 10.32
C GLY A 40 3.50 11.49 11.72
N ASN A 41 3.59 12.76 12.08
CA ASN A 41 4.01 13.20 13.40
C ASN A 41 2.87 13.08 14.42
N GLY A 42 3.13 12.43 15.55
CA GLY A 42 2.18 12.26 16.66
C GLY A 42 1.58 10.85 16.73
N VAL A 43 1.10 10.48 17.91
CA VAL A 43 0.66 9.12 18.25
C VAL A 43 -0.55 8.65 17.40
N ASN A 44 -1.46 9.56 17.06
CA ASN A 44 -2.66 9.28 16.24
C ASN A 44 -2.43 9.41 14.72
N ARG A 45 -1.22 9.79 14.30
CA ARG A 45 -0.82 9.93 12.88
C ARG A 45 0.22 8.90 12.47
N LYS A 46 0.58 8.00 13.38
CA LYS A 46 1.57 6.93 13.17
C LYS A 46 0.91 5.59 13.46
N PRO A 47 1.15 4.55 12.63
CA PRO A 47 0.49 3.27 12.84
C PRO A 47 1.09 2.58 14.08
N ASN A 48 0.24 2.12 14.99
CA ASN A 48 0.67 1.40 16.19
C ASN A 48 0.61 -0.12 16.02
N ARG A 49 -0.24 -0.60 15.10
CA ARG A 49 -0.42 -2.03 14.81
C ARG A 49 -0.61 -2.25 13.31
N ALA A 50 -0.41 -3.49 12.89
CA ALA A 50 -0.80 -4.00 11.59
C ALA A 50 -1.84 -5.12 11.76
N LEU A 51 -2.89 -5.09 10.94
CA LEU A 51 -3.93 -6.10 10.84
C LEU A 51 -3.70 -6.94 9.57
N PHE A 52 -3.71 -8.25 9.72
CA PHE A 52 -3.42 -9.20 8.65
C PHE A 52 -4.63 -10.09 8.33
N GLY A 53 -4.68 -10.63 7.12
CA GLY A 53 -5.63 -11.71 6.77
C GLY A 53 -7.10 -11.29 6.70
N TYR A 54 -7.40 -10.00 6.71
CA TYR A 54 -8.77 -9.47 6.74
C TYR A 54 -9.00 -8.42 5.65
N SER A 55 -10.12 -8.52 4.92
CA SER A 55 -10.39 -7.68 3.73
C SER A 55 -11.55 -6.69 3.87
N ASP A 56 -12.50 -6.91 4.78
CA ASP A 56 -13.66 -6.01 4.98
C ASP A 56 -13.59 -5.33 6.35
N LEU A 57 -12.83 -4.23 6.41
CA LEU A 57 -12.52 -3.53 7.66
C LEU A 57 -13.74 -2.93 8.39
N ARG A 58 -14.90 -2.83 7.72
CA ARG A 58 -16.11 -2.17 8.29
C ARG A 58 -16.67 -2.90 9.51
N ASN A 59 -16.43 -4.20 9.60
CA ASN A 59 -16.96 -5.05 10.66
C ASN A 59 -15.87 -5.69 11.53
N PHE A 60 -14.62 -5.22 11.42
CA PHE A 60 -13.54 -5.81 12.20
C PHE A 60 -13.52 -5.25 13.62
N ASN A 61 -13.57 -6.13 14.62
CA ASN A 61 -13.35 -5.79 16.01
C ASN A 61 -12.03 -6.39 16.51
N ILE A 62 -11.05 -5.52 16.81
CA ILE A 62 -9.74 -5.95 17.31
C ILE A 62 -9.79 -6.67 18.65
N LEU A 63 -10.83 -6.42 19.46
CA LEU A 63 -11.01 -7.08 20.75
C LEU A 63 -11.49 -8.53 20.60
N GLU A 64 -12.21 -8.83 19.50
CA GLU A 64 -12.69 -10.17 19.18
C GLU A 64 -11.62 -11.00 18.44
N HIS A 65 -10.74 -10.33 17.69
CA HIS A 65 -9.70 -10.95 16.87
C HIS A 65 -8.29 -10.39 17.13
N PRO A 66 -7.81 -10.35 18.39
CA PRO A 66 -6.52 -9.76 18.73
C PRO A 66 -5.35 -10.48 18.05
N GLU A 67 -5.50 -11.77 17.77
CA GLU A 67 -4.50 -12.62 17.12
C GLU A 67 -4.17 -12.26 15.67
N MET A 68 -5.05 -11.48 15.01
CA MET A 68 -4.83 -11.00 13.65
C MET A 68 -4.06 -9.68 13.61
N THR A 69 -3.71 -9.12 14.78
CA THR A 69 -2.99 -7.85 14.89
C THR A 69 -1.65 -8.01 15.58
N ILE A 70 -0.64 -7.28 15.08
CA ILE A 70 0.71 -7.26 15.64
C ILE A 70 1.16 -5.81 15.80
N GLU A 71 1.79 -5.51 16.93
CA GLU A 71 2.31 -4.17 17.25
C GLU A 71 3.49 -3.80 16.37
N ILE A 72 3.61 -2.51 16.05
CA ILE A 72 4.70 -1.91 15.28
C ILE A 72 5.68 -1.22 16.25
N MET A 73 6.97 -1.50 16.09
CA MET A 73 8.05 -0.87 16.84
C MET A 73 8.22 0.59 16.41
N GLN A 74 7.67 1.51 17.20
CA GLN A 74 7.64 2.94 16.87
C GLN A 74 9.04 3.55 16.71
N ASN A 75 10.04 3.04 17.43
CA ASN A 75 11.40 3.58 17.42
C ASN A 75 12.28 3.04 16.28
N ASN A 76 11.76 2.15 15.44
CA ASN A 76 12.54 1.46 14.40
C ASN A 76 11.90 1.60 13.01
N ILE A 77 11.27 2.75 12.74
CA ILE A 77 10.79 3.08 11.40
C ILE A 77 11.91 3.76 10.63
N LYS A 78 12.21 3.22 9.44
CA LYS A 78 13.20 3.79 8.51
C LYS A 78 12.47 4.41 7.33
N PHE A 79 13.08 5.43 6.74
CA PHE A 79 12.53 6.18 5.62
C PHE A 79 13.49 6.17 4.44
N LEU A 80 12.95 6.15 3.22
CA LEU A 80 13.71 6.34 1.99
C LEU A 80 13.06 7.45 1.17
N ASN A 81 13.84 8.48 0.82
CA ASN A 81 13.47 9.55 -0.11
C ASN A 81 12.16 10.28 0.22
N ASN A 82 11.78 10.32 1.50
CA ASN A 82 10.46 10.79 1.97
C ASN A 82 9.28 10.15 1.23
N ASP A 83 9.46 8.93 0.75
CA ASP A 83 8.53 8.22 -0.12
C ASP A 83 8.10 6.89 0.49
N LEU A 84 9.08 6.04 0.82
CA LEU A 84 8.87 4.75 1.47
C LEU A 84 9.15 4.81 2.96
N ALA A 85 8.39 4.04 3.72
CA ALA A 85 8.61 3.77 5.13
C ALA A 85 8.69 2.26 5.37
N LEU A 86 9.78 1.82 6.00
CA LEU A 86 9.98 0.45 6.45
C LEU A 86 9.61 0.36 7.93
N LEU A 87 8.65 -0.50 8.25
CA LEU A 87 8.13 -0.73 9.58
C LEU A 87 8.65 -2.07 10.10
N GLU A 88 8.96 -2.13 11.40
CA GLU A 88 9.33 -3.37 12.07
C GLU A 88 8.24 -3.78 13.07
N LEU A 89 7.88 -5.06 13.06
CA LEU A 89 6.90 -5.64 13.97
C LEU A 89 7.57 -6.02 15.30
N ALA A 90 6.85 -5.82 16.40
CA ALA A 90 7.32 -6.16 17.74
C ALA A 90 7.45 -7.68 17.96
N LYS A 91 6.74 -8.48 17.16
CA LYS A 91 6.81 -9.94 17.14
C LYS A 91 6.76 -10.44 15.69
N PRO A 92 7.41 -11.57 15.37
CA PRO A 92 7.29 -12.19 14.06
C PRO A 92 5.84 -12.63 13.77
N ILE A 93 5.43 -12.52 12.51
CA ILE A 93 4.24 -13.17 11.97
C ILE A 93 4.48 -14.68 12.02
N ASP A 94 3.59 -15.39 12.71
CA ASP A 94 3.53 -16.85 12.71
C ASP A 94 2.57 -17.29 11.60
N PHE A 95 3.13 -17.61 10.42
CA PHE A 95 2.37 -18.01 9.24
C PHE A 95 1.64 -19.36 9.41
N ASP A 96 2.06 -20.17 10.38
CA ASP A 96 1.45 -21.48 10.66
C ASP A 96 0.22 -21.36 11.57
N LYS A 97 0.03 -20.20 12.22
CA LYS A 97 -1.11 -19.95 13.09
C LYS A 97 -2.41 -19.94 12.26
N PRO A 98 -3.47 -20.67 12.67
CA PRO A 98 -4.72 -20.76 11.90
C PRO A 98 -5.33 -19.41 11.52
N ALA A 99 -5.33 -18.44 12.44
CA ALA A 99 -5.85 -17.09 12.19
C ALA A 99 -5.04 -16.27 11.17
N LEU A 100 -3.78 -16.66 10.91
CA LEU A 100 -2.86 -16.00 9.98
C LEU A 100 -2.55 -16.87 8.75
N SER A 101 -3.26 -17.99 8.57
CA SER A 101 -3.10 -18.92 7.44
C SER A 101 -3.34 -18.29 6.05
N ASN A 102 -4.00 -17.13 6.03
CA ASN A 102 -4.23 -16.32 4.82
C ASN A 102 -3.22 -15.17 4.65
N VAL A 103 -2.09 -15.22 5.35
CA VAL A 103 -1.02 -14.22 5.28
C VAL A 103 0.21 -14.83 4.62
N SER A 104 0.89 -14.09 3.77
CA SER A 104 2.13 -14.54 3.14
C SER A 104 3.10 -13.39 2.89
N VAL A 105 4.38 -13.71 2.73
CA VAL A 105 5.37 -12.74 2.22
C VAL A 105 5.07 -12.39 0.76
N ALA A 106 5.27 -11.14 0.39
CA ALA A 106 5.11 -10.67 -0.99
C ALA A 106 6.21 -11.24 -1.90
N SER A 107 5.82 -11.73 -3.09
CA SER A 107 6.75 -11.86 -4.22
C SER A 107 6.96 -10.48 -4.81
N LEU A 108 8.20 -9.99 -4.88
CA LEU A 108 8.50 -8.68 -5.47
C LEU A 108 8.89 -8.83 -6.94
N CYS A 109 8.52 -7.85 -7.76
CA CYS A 109 8.90 -7.83 -9.17
C CYS A 109 10.35 -7.37 -9.33
N THR A 110 11.04 -7.97 -10.30
CA THR A 110 12.34 -7.50 -10.76
C THR A 110 12.18 -6.27 -11.66
N GLU A 111 13.28 -5.53 -11.82
CA GLU A 111 13.32 -4.38 -12.73
C GLU A 111 12.96 -4.77 -14.17
N TYR A 112 13.44 -5.91 -14.64
CA TYR A 112 13.19 -6.43 -15.99
C TYR A 112 11.70 -6.67 -16.26
N GLU A 113 10.97 -7.26 -15.30
CA GLU A 113 9.54 -7.53 -15.43
C GLU A 113 8.73 -6.23 -15.58
N MET A 114 9.13 -5.15 -14.91
CA MET A 114 8.42 -3.86 -14.96
C MET A 114 8.59 -3.13 -16.30
N VAL A 115 9.68 -3.38 -17.04
CA VAL A 115 9.93 -2.76 -18.35
C VAL A 115 9.24 -3.50 -19.50
N ALA A 116 9.01 -4.81 -19.38
CA ALA A 116 8.51 -5.72 -20.43
C ALA A 116 7.00 -5.60 -20.74
N ASP A 117 6.47 -4.38 -20.81
CA ASP A 117 5.05 -4.05 -21.03
C ASP A 117 4.03 -4.95 -20.29
N PRO A 118 4.07 -4.95 -18.95
CA PRO A 118 3.28 -5.89 -18.17
C PRO A 118 1.83 -5.43 -17.97
N LYS A 119 0.98 -6.40 -17.58
CA LYS A 119 -0.36 -6.12 -17.08
C LYS A 119 -0.29 -5.63 -15.64
N PHE A 120 -0.48 -4.32 -15.44
CA PHE A 120 -0.51 -3.71 -14.13
C PHE A 120 -1.93 -3.70 -13.54
N ASN A 121 -2.02 -4.04 -12.26
CA ASN A 121 -3.22 -3.89 -11.45
C ASN A 121 -2.85 -3.17 -10.16
N ALA A 122 -3.60 -2.15 -9.78
CA ALA A 122 -3.46 -1.55 -8.47
C ALA A 122 -4.59 -1.96 -7.56
N VAL A 123 -4.24 -2.26 -6.32
CA VAL A 123 -5.16 -2.70 -5.28
C VAL A 123 -5.11 -1.70 -4.14
N GLY A 124 -6.27 -1.24 -3.71
CA GLY A 124 -6.39 -0.37 -2.55
C GLY A 124 -7.76 -0.47 -1.89
N PHE A 125 -7.95 0.26 -0.81
CA PHE A 125 -9.25 0.40 -0.17
C PHE A 125 -10.06 1.49 -0.85
N ALA A 126 -11.33 1.22 -1.15
CA ALA A 126 -12.28 2.28 -1.45
C ALA A 126 -12.52 3.11 -0.18
N GLN A 127 -12.87 4.38 -0.31
CA GLN A 127 -13.15 5.26 0.83
C GLN A 127 -14.52 5.90 0.72
N ASN A 128 -15.17 6.06 1.87
CA ASN A 128 -16.37 6.88 1.96
C ASN A 128 -16.03 8.36 2.21
N ASP A 129 -17.08 9.18 2.27
CA ASP A 129 -16.96 10.64 2.45
C ASP A 129 -16.32 11.04 3.80
N ASP A 130 -16.28 10.13 4.78
CA ASP A 130 -15.68 10.30 6.11
C ASP A 130 -14.23 9.77 6.19
N ASP A 131 -13.55 9.58 5.05
CA ASP A 131 -12.20 9.01 4.95
C ASP A 131 -12.07 7.60 5.58
N THR A 132 -13.17 6.86 5.73
CA THR A 132 -13.19 5.49 6.27
C THR A 132 -13.00 4.47 5.14
N ASN A 133 -12.09 3.53 5.36
CA ASN A 133 -11.81 2.47 4.40
C ASN A 133 -13.00 1.49 4.30
N CYS A 134 -13.52 1.34 3.09
CA CYS A 134 -14.49 0.33 2.70
C CYS A 134 -13.79 -0.96 2.23
N ASN A 135 -14.46 -1.75 1.38
CA ASN A 135 -13.87 -2.93 0.75
C ASN A 135 -12.68 -2.59 -0.15
N MET A 136 -11.75 -3.53 -0.24
CA MET A 136 -10.69 -3.46 -1.25
C MET A 136 -11.28 -3.54 -2.66
N PHE A 137 -10.69 -2.80 -3.58
CA PHE A 137 -10.96 -2.89 -5.01
C PHE A 137 -9.65 -3.07 -5.78
N SER A 138 -9.76 -3.54 -7.01
CA SER A 138 -8.66 -3.63 -7.96
C SER A 138 -9.01 -2.80 -9.21
N SER A 139 -8.01 -2.19 -9.82
CA SER A 139 -8.14 -1.42 -11.06
C SER A 139 -6.96 -1.66 -11.97
N ARG A 140 -7.23 -1.92 -13.25
CA ARG A 140 -6.16 -2.06 -14.24
C ARG A 140 -5.54 -0.72 -14.57
N LEU A 141 -4.22 -0.75 -14.75
CA LEU A 141 -3.42 0.42 -15.07
C LEU A 141 -2.61 0.20 -16.35
N VAL A 142 -2.33 1.28 -17.05
CA VAL A 142 -1.44 1.33 -18.23
C VAL A 142 -0.38 2.40 -18.03
N LYS A 143 0.79 2.24 -18.67
CA LYS A 143 1.84 3.26 -18.66
C LYS A 143 1.31 4.56 -19.26
N SER A 144 1.61 5.68 -18.60
CA SER A 144 1.24 7.02 -19.06
C SER A 144 2.49 7.89 -19.18
N MET A 145 2.42 8.90 -20.05
CA MET A 145 3.45 9.95 -20.17
C MET A 145 3.01 11.26 -19.49
N GLU A 146 1.79 11.30 -18.92
CA GLU A 146 1.15 12.54 -18.47
C GLU A 146 1.29 12.81 -16.97
N CYS A 147 2.18 12.10 -16.26
CA CYS A 147 2.33 12.32 -14.81
C CYS A 147 3.02 13.65 -14.44
N ALA A 148 3.48 14.45 -15.40
CA ALA A 148 4.11 15.74 -15.14
C ALA A 148 3.23 16.70 -14.30
N ASN A 149 1.90 16.52 -14.35
CA ASN A 149 0.93 17.33 -13.62
C ASN A 149 0.43 16.68 -12.32
N VAL A 150 0.98 15.52 -11.91
CA VAL A 150 0.55 14.85 -10.67
C VAL A 150 1.13 15.60 -9.47
N PRO A 151 0.29 16.20 -8.59
CA PRO A 151 0.78 16.97 -7.46
C PRO A 151 1.33 16.04 -6.38
N VAL A 152 2.63 15.78 -6.45
CA VAL A 152 3.36 15.05 -5.40
C VAL A 152 3.57 15.95 -4.19
N LYS A 153 3.68 15.37 -2.99
CA LYS A 153 4.14 16.13 -1.83
C LYS A 153 5.55 16.67 -2.11
N PRO A 154 5.85 17.94 -1.76
CA PRO A 154 7.12 18.58 -2.15
C PRO A 154 8.36 17.92 -1.54
N GLU A 155 8.17 17.05 -0.55
CA GLU A 155 9.25 16.37 0.17
C GLU A 155 9.71 15.08 -0.52
N VAL A 156 8.93 14.50 -1.45
CA VAL A 156 9.32 13.24 -2.12
C VAL A 156 10.52 13.47 -3.03
N GLU A 157 11.57 12.67 -2.82
CA GLU A 157 12.82 12.73 -3.57
C GLU A 157 12.93 11.59 -4.59
N GLY A 158 13.76 11.79 -5.62
CA GLY A 158 14.10 10.73 -6.59
C GLY A 158 13.14 10.56 -7.76
N LEU A 159 12.04 11.32 -7.88
CA LEU A 159 11.14 11.29 -9.04
C LEU A 159 11.82 11.47 -10.41
N TYR A 160 12.91 12.23 -10.44
CA TYR A 160 13.72 12.49 -11.64
C TYR A 160 14.71 11.36 -11.95
N ILE A 161 14.94 10.43 -11.02
CA ILE A 161 15.86 9.32 -11.20
C ILE A 161 15.14 8.24 -12.03
N PRO A 162 15.69 7.82 -13.17
CA PRO A 162 15.06 6.81 -14.01
C PRO A 162 14.71 5.55 -13.21
N ARG A 163 13.53 4.97 -13.51
CA ARG A 163 13.08 3.66 -13.00
C ARG A 163 12.78 3.57 -11.50
N THR A 164 12.96 4.66 -10.74
CA THR A 164 12.52 4.72 -9.33
C THR A 164 11.01 4.88 -9.20
N HIS A 165 10.37 5.45 -10.22
CA HIS A 165 8.94 5.72 -10.25
C HIS A 165 8.33 5.31 -11.59
N LEU A 166 7.10 4.77 -11.53
CA LEU A 166 6.29 4.40 -12.67
C LEU A 166 5.11 5.37 -12.78
N CYS A 167 4.93 5.95 -13.97
CA CYS A 167 3.76 6.75 -14.28
C CYS A 167 2.67 5.87 -14.89
N LEU A 168 1.55 5.72 -14.20
CA LEU A 168 0.47 4.82 -14.59
C LEU A 168 -0.89 5.51 -14.55
N ALA A 169 -1.76 5.24 -15.53
CA ALA A 169 -3.13 5.75 -15.57
C ALA A 169 -4.15 4.59 -15.52
N PRO A 170 -5.28 4.75 -14.82
CA PRO A 170 -6.35 3.77 -14.83
C PRO A 170 -7.00 3.62 -16.20
N ILE A 171 -7.41 2.39 -16.54
CA ILE A 171 -8.18 2.16 -17.76
C ILE A 171 -9.62 2.70 -17.58
N PRO A 172 -10.13 3.58 -18.46
CA PRO A 172 -11.44 4.23 -18.30
C PRO A 172 -12.63 3.28 -18.08
N ALA A 173 -12.59 2.05 -18.61
CA ALA A 173 -13.67 1.07 -18.43
C ALA A 173 -13.82 0.57 -16.98
N ASP A 174 -12.74 0.55 -16.20
CA ASP A 174 -12.72 0.10 -14.79
C ASP A 174 -13.03 1.23 -13.79
N SER A 175 -13.11 2.47 -14.27
CA SER A 175 -13.30 3.68 -13.44
C SER A 175 -14.76 4.10 -13.31
N GLN A 176 -15.72 3.19 -13.57
CA GLN A 176 -17.11 3.46 -13.28
C GLN A 176 -17.30 3.65 -11.75
N PRO A 177 -17.85 4.80 -11.31
CA PRO A 177 -18.28 4.95 -9.93
C PRO A 177 -19.31 3.87 -9.65
N SER A 178 -19.16 3.13 -8.54
CA SER A 178 -20.20 2.19 -8.13
C SER A 178 -21.49 2.99 -7.92
N GLN A 179 -22.46 2.83 -8.81
CA GLN A 179 -23.75 3.53 -8.76
C GLN A 179 -24.68 3.04 -7.64
N ASN A 180 -24.16 2.47 -6.55
CA ASN A 180 -24.93 2.21 -5.34
C ASN A 180 -23.98 2.04 -4.15
N GLY A 181 -23.94 3.04 -3.26
CA GLY A 181 -23.21 2.99 -1.98
C GLY A 181 -22.17 4.10 -1.82
N SER A 182 -22.06 4.63 -0.60
CA SER A 182 -21.22 5.77 -0.18
C SER A 182 -19.69 5.57 -0.30
N CYS A 183 -19.21 4.59 -1.06
CA CYS A 183 -17.79 4.25 -1.16
C CYS A 183 -17.24 4.54 -2.56
N THR A 184 -16.30 5.46 -2.66
CA THR A 184 -15.60 5.82 -3.89
C THR A 184 -14.35 4.96 -4.06
N LYS A 185 -14.25 4.30 -5.23
CA LYS A 185 -13.02 3.60 -5.64
C LYS A 185 -12.00 4.64 -6.13
N CYS A 186 -11.07 5.02 -5.26
CA CYS A 186 -9.94 5.89 -5.59
C CYS A 186 -8.63 5.18 -5.32
N LEU A 187 -7.70 5.26 -6.26
CA LEU A 187 -6.32 4.91 -6.00
C LEU A 187 -5.64 6.08 -5.26
N MET A 188 -4.96 5.78 -4.16
CA MET A 188 -4.44 6.76 -3.21
C MET A 188 -3.08 6.34 -2.68
N ALA A 189 -2.23 7.33 -2.37
CA ALA A 189 -0.88 7.09 -1.85
C ALA A 189 -0.85 6.35 -0.49
N SER A 190 -1.94 6.41 0.27
CA SER A 190 -2.08 5.73 1.55
C SER A 190 -2.42 4.24 1.42
N THR A 191 -3.06 3.82 0.32
CA THR A 191 -3.72 2.50 0.27
C THR A 191 -3.39 1.68 -0.97
N SER A 192 -2.85 2.28 -2.03
CA SER A 192 -2.68 1.61 -3.32
C SER A 192 -1.33 0.94 -3.48
N VAL A 193 -1.38 -0.38 -3.65
CA VAL A 193 -0.23 -1.23 -3.97
C VAL A 193 -0.34 -1.67 -5.43
N LEU A 194 0.75 -1.55 -6.17
CA LEU A 194 0.85 -1.94 -7.56
C LEU A 194 1.34 -3.38 -7.69
N HIS A 195 0.59 -4.17 -8.44
CA HIS A 195 0.93 -5.53 -8.81
C HIS A 195 1.13 -5.65 -10.32
N LEU A 196 1.95 -6.64 -10.67
CA LEU A 196 2.17 -7.11 -12.02
C LEU A 196 1.67 -8.54 -12.11
N GLU A 197 0.94 -8.87 -13.17
CA GLU A 197 0.55 -10.24 -13.52
C GLU A 197 1.58 -10.83 -14.49
N ARG A 198 2.23 -11.93 -14.08
CA ARG A 198 3.19 -12.67 -14.90
C ARG A 198 2.47 -13.54 -15.92
N TYR A 199 3.20 -14.04 -16.91
CA TYR A 199 2.66 -14.92 -17.96
C TYR A 199 2.06 -16.23 -17.42
N ASP A 200 2.57 -16.74 -16.30
CA ASP A 200 2.06 -17.93 -15.62
C ASP A 200 0.82 -17.66 -14.75
N GLY A 201 0.33 -16.42 -14.73
CA GLY A 201 -0.79 -15.98 -13.91
C GLY A 201 -0.43 -15.67 -12.45
N SER A 202 0.82 -15.89 -12.03
CA SER A 202 1.28 -15.45 -10.72
C SER A 202 1.40 -13.92 -10.67
N ILE A 203 1.37 -13.37 -9.45
CA ILE A 203 1.48 -11.93 -9.23
C ILE A 203 2.73 -11.58 -8.44
N CYS A 204 3.31 -10.44 -8.74
CA CYS A 204 4.34 -9.82 -7.91
C CYS A 204 3.99 -8.37 -7.60
N VAL A 205 4.56 -7.83 -6.52
CA VAL A 205 4.44 -6.42 -6.16
C VAL A 205 5.48 -5.63 -6.94
N ALA A 206 5.03 -4.66 -7.72
CA ALA A 206 5.89 -3.80 -8.53
C ALA A 206 6.16 -2.44 -7.86
N GLY A 207 5.23 -1.98 -7.01
CA GLY A 207 5.34 -0.67 -6.41
C GLY A 207 4.26 -0.35 -5.38
N ILE A 208 4.37 0.84 -4.81
CA ILE A 208 3.37 1.44 -3.94
C ILE A 208 3.10 2.89 -4.40
N ALA A 209 1.87 3.36 -4.29
CA ALA A 209 1.51 4.68 -4.80
C ALA A 209 2.28 5.79 -4.07
N THR A 210 2.99 6.62 -4.80
CA THR A 210 3.86 7.68 -4.26
C THR A 210 3.05 8.73 -3.49
N PRO A 211 3.52 9.25 -2.34
CA PRO A 211 2.86 10.30 -1.55
C PRO A 211 2.42 11.54 -2.34
N THR A 212 1.12 11.68 -2.59
CA THR A 212 0.53 12.87 -3.21
C THR A 212 -0.16 13.79 -2.19
N LYS A 213 -0.50 15.01 -2.64
CA LYS A 213 -1.28 15.98 -1.85
C LYS A 213 -2.79 15.66 -1.84
N SER A 214 -3.27 14.94 -2.83
CA SER A 214 -4.70 14.64 -3.00
C SER A 214 -5.12 13.41 -2.20
N LYS A 215 -6.24 13.50 -1.48
CA LYS A 215 -6.76 12.40 -0.65
C LYS A 215 -7.36 11.28 -1.50
N CYS A 216 -8.22 11.61 -2.47
CA CYS A 216 -8.92 10.65 -3.35
C CYS A 216 -8.87 11.23 -4.77
N VAL A 217 -8.11 10.62 -5.68
CA VAL A 217 -8.15 10.98 -7.10
C VAL A 217 -9.06 9.96 -7.77
N VAL A 218 -10.28 10.38 -8.14
CA VAL A 218 -11.20 9.54 -8.92
C VAL A 218 -10.42 9.05 -10.14
N ASN A 219 -10.39 7.73 -10.35
CA ASN A 219 -9.51 6.93 -11.23
C ASN A 219 -9.47 7.35 -12.71
N LYS A 220 -9.13 8.61 -13.01
CA LYS A 220 -9.06 9.19 -14.35
C LYS A 220 -7.71 9.84 -14.63
N ASN A 221 -7.00 10.26 -13.59
CA ASN A 221 -5.71 10.90 -13.73
C ASN A 221 -4.57 9.89 -13.53
N PRO A 222 -3.41 10.12 -14.18
CA PRO A 222 -2.21 9.37 -13.90
C PRO A 222 -1.77 9.47 -12.43
N ILE A 223 -1.05 8.44 -11.96
CA ILE A 223 -0.54 8.30 -10.59
C ILE A 223 0.90 7.81 -10.68
N TYR A 224 1.75 8.35 -9.82
CA TYR A 224 3.10 7.81 -9.61
C TYR A 224 3.06 6.63 -8.65
N TYR A 225 3.76 5.56 -9.01
CA TYR A 225 4.06 4.44 -8.14
C TYR A 225 5.56 4.34 -7.95
N THR A 226 6.01 4.29 -6.71
CA THR A 226 7.40 4.08 -6.35
C THR A 226 7.74 2.62 -6.60
N SER A 227 8.76 2.39 -7.44
CA SER A 227 9.19 1.07 -7.86
C SER A 227 10.01 0.38 -6.77
N ILE A 228 9.52 -0.77 -6.30
CA ILE A 228 10.23 -1.55 -5.28
C ILE A 228 11.34 -2.44 -5.84
N GLY A 229 11.39 -2.61 -7.16
CA GLY A 229 12.47 -3.32 -7.84
C GLY A 229 13.64 -2.41 -8.23
N SER A 230 13.57 -1.10 -7.95
CA SER A 230 14.71 -0.19 -8.15
C SER A 230 15.85 -0.51 -7.17
N SER A 231 17.10 -0.30 -7.58
CA SER A 231 18.27 -0.64 -6.74
C SER A 231 18.26 0.05 -5.37
N SER A 232 17.79 1.30 -5.31
CA SER A 232 17.64 2.02 -4.04
C SER A 232 16.59 1.38 -3.14
N ALA A 233 15.47 0.94 -3.71
CA ALA A 233 14.40 0.30 -2.95
C ALA A 233 14.81 -1.09 -2.46
N THR A 234 15.44 -1.91 -3.32
CA THR A 234 15.90 -3.26 -2.96
C THR A 234 16.95 -3.24 -1.86
N TYR A 235 17.91 -2.30 -1.94
CA TYR A 235 18.88 -2.04 -0.89
C TYR A 235 18.21 -1.64 0.43
N PHE A 236 17.27 -0.70 0.37
CA PHE A 236 16.55 -0.20 1.55
C PHE A 236 15.75 -1.29 2.28
N ILE A 237 15.09 -2.18 1.55
CA ILE A 237 14.32 -3.28 2.14
C ILE A 237 15.20 -4.46 2.59
N GLY A 238 16.49 -4.43 2.26
CA GLY A 238 17.47 -5.46 2.63
C GLY A 238 17.34 -6.74 1.80
N MET A 239 16.99 -6.61 0.52
CA MET A 239 17.11 -7.70 -0.45
C MET A 239 18.34 -7.43 -1.32
N GLU A 240 19.50 -7.90 -0.89
CA GLU A 240 20.68 -8.01 -1.76
C GLU A 240 20.73 -9.41 -2.40
N TYR A 241 21.17 -9.43 -3.66
CA TYR A 241 21.59 -10.62 -4.41
C TYR A 241 23.10 -10.81 -4.26
#